data_AF-A0A2I0WN41-F1
#
_entry.id   AF-A0A2I0WN41-F1
#
_cell.length_a   1.000
_cell.length_b   1.000
_cell.length_c   1.000
_cell.angle_alpha   90.00
_cell.angle_beta   90.00
_cell.angle_gamma   90.00
#
_symmetry.space_group_name_H-M   'P 1'
#
loop_
_entity.id
_entity.type
_entity.pdbx_description
1 polymer ?
#
loop_
_entity_poly.entity_id
_entity_poly.type
_entity_poly.pdbx_seq_one_letter_code
_entity_poly.pdbx_strand_id
1 'polypeptide(L)'
;MLDLFFCITRLFLGDRDGETIKIDTYLQCSDGSCSCKSSCKQRSCLPNSVVTLKLYKGFYHEKYRYMDTHPQLVIASNAGITAYPSWLPSIELISEMNIPAIFTDYCEEAAFLAARCICTVTGRPLSIPIQVNPFRQPMVMEDQALYLPCYSNCFIFGM
;
A
#
# COMPACT_ATOMS: atom_id res chain seq x y z
N MET A 1 -12.89 -2.66 -13.98
CA MET A 1 -12.99 -2.12 -12.61
C MET A 1 -11.87 -2.79 -11.83
N LEU A 2 -10.94 -1.99 -11.29
CA LEU A 2 -9.89 -2.50 -10.42
C LEU A 2 -10.31 -2.29 -8.97
N ASP A 3 -10.52 -3.36 -8.21
CA ASP A 3 -10.85 -3.30 -6.78
C ASP A 3 -9.55 -3.36 -5.96
N LEU A 4 -9.17 -2.23 -5.36
CA LEU A 4 -8.04 -2.10 -4.45
C LEU A 4 -8.51 -2.26 -3.00
N PHE A 5 -7.81 -3.12 -2.25
CA PHE A 5 -7.95 -3.22 -0.81
C PHE A 5 -6.83 -2.46 -0.12
N PHE A 6 -7.20 -1.52 0.73
CA PHE A 6 -6.26 -0.74 1.53
C PHE A 6 -6.32 -1.21 2.99
N CYS A 7 -5.20 -1.73 3.49
CA CYS A 7 -5.05 -2.21 4.86
C CYS A 7 -4.07 -1.29 5.58
N ILE A 8 -4.55 -0.27 6.30
CA ILE A 8 -3.67 0.52 7.16
C ILE A 8 -3.62 -0.10 8.54
N THR A 9 -2.43 -0.45 9.01
CA THR A 9 -2.21 -0.63 10.44
C THR A 9 -1.90 0.69 11.13
N ARG A 10 -2.78 0.99 12.09
CA ARG A 10 -2.60 1.81 13.28
C ARG A 10 -2.50 3.33 13.18
N LEU A 11 -2.22 3.95 12.03
CA LEU A 11 -2.15 5.41 11.96
C LEU A 11 -3.06 5.98 10.86
N PHE A 12 -4.13 6.65 11.29
CA PHE A 12 -4.99 7.56 10.50
C PHE A 12 -6.03 6.98 9.52
N LEU A 13 -6.82 5.96 9.90
CA LEU A 13 -8.14 5.79 9.24
C LEU A 13 -9.30 6.50 9.94
N GLY A 14 -9.16 6.94 11.19
CA GLY A 14 -10.27 7.62 11.90
C GLY A 14 -11.60 6.86 11.75
N ASP A 15 -12.63 7.56 11.30
CA ASP A 15 -14.01 7.09 11.05
C ASP A 15 -14.25 6.58 9.61
N ARG A 16 -13.19 6.30 8.84
CA ARG A 16 -13.28 5.94 7.40
C ARG A 16 -13.30 4.43 7.13
N ASP A 17 -13.45 3.60 8.17
CA ASP A 17 -13.55 2.15 8.02
C ASP A 17 -14.80 1.79 7.21
N GLY A 18 -14.65 0.98 6.16
CA GLY A 18 -15.72 0.62 5.24
C GLY A 18 -15.99 1.65 4.13
N GLU A 19 -15.28 2.78 4.10
CA GLU A 19 -15.44 3.78 3.04
C GLU A 19 -15.02 3.22 1.68
N THR A 20 -15.84 3.47 0.66
CA THR A 20 -15.55 3.12 -0.72
C THR A 20 -15.37 4.39 -1.55
N ILE A 21 -14.19 4.56 -2.14
CA ILE A 21 -13.81 5.70 -2.97
C ILE A 21 -13.68 5.23 -4.41
N LYS A 22 -14.34 5.91 -5.34
CA LYS A 22 -14.16 5.67 -6.78
C LYS A 22 -13.21 6.71 -7.34
N ILE A 23 -12.10 6.25 -7.91
CA ILE A 23 -11.14 7.06 -8.62
C ILE A 23 -11.37 6.79 -10.10
N ASP A 24 -12.00 7.74 -10.78
CA ASP A 24 -12.31 7.70 -12.21
C ASP A 24 -11.38 8.61 -13.04
N THR A 25 -10.56 9.40 -12.35
CA THR A 25 -9.68 10.40 -12.95
C THR A 25 -8.31 10.39 -12.26
N TYR A 26 -7.25 10.52 -13.06
CA TYR A 26 -5.91 10.71 -12.51
C TYR A 26 -5.77 12.13 -11.97
N LEU A 27 -5.14 12.28 -10.80
CA LEU A 27 -4.75 13.58 -10.29
C LEU A 27 -3.87 14.28 -11.34
N GLN A 28 -4.26 15.51 -11.68
CA GLN A 28 -3.45 16.34 -12.56
C GLN A 28 -2.24 16.85 -11.77
N CYS A 29 -1.08 16.85 -12.42
CA CYS A 29 0.13 17.42 -11.84
C CYS A 29 -0.13 18.87 -11.40
N SER A 30 0.34 19.28 -10.23
CA SER A 30 0.20 20.65 -9.74
C SER A 30 1.15 21.62 -10.45
N ASP A 31 2.32 21.16 -10.88
CA ASP A 31 3.35 21.98 -11.54
C ASP A 31 2.87 22.54 -12.89
N GLY A 32 2.81 23.87 -13.01
CA GLY A 32 2.40 24.60 -14.21
C GLY A 32 3.22 24.28 -15.46
N SER A 33 4.46 23.82 -15.30
CA SER A 33 5.42 23.58 -16.38
C SER A 33 5.56 22.11 -16.77
N CYS A 34 4.93 21.18 -16.04
CA CYS A 34 5.09 19.75 -16.29
C CYS A 34 4.55 19.37 -17.68
N SER A 35 5.42 18.75 -18.49
CA SER A 35 5.08 18.20 -19.81
C SER A 35 3.95 17.14 -19.77
N CYS A 36 3.71 16.55 -18.59
CA CYS A 36 2.59 15.66 -18.34
C CYS A 36 1.22 16.33 -18.56
N LYS A 37 1.09 17.65 -18.34
CA LYS A 37 -0.13 18.43 -18.62
C LYS A 37 -0.41 18.55 -20.12
N SER A 38 0.64 18.58 -20.94
CA SER A 38 0.56 18.68 -22.41
C SER A 38 0.07 17.37 -23.03
N SER A 39 0.53 16.24 -22.48
CA SER A 39 0.18 14.87 -22.92
C SER A 39 -1.24 14.45 -22.50
N CYS A 40 -1.70 14.88 -21.32
CA CYS A 40 -3.04 14.55 -20.82
C CYS A 40 -4.19 15.17 -21.64
N LYS A 41 -3.94 16.21 -22.44
CA LYS A 41 -5.00 16.83 -23.27
C LYS A 41 -5.41 15.99 -24.48
N GLN A 42 -4.60 15.01 -24.92
CA GLN A 42 -4.88 14.20 -26.12
C GLN A 42 -5.16 12.73 -25.85
N ARG A 43 -4.77 12.20 -24.68
CA ARG A 43 -5.27 10.89 -24.25
C ARG A 43 -6.63 11.15 -23.62
N SER A 44 -7.69 10.96 -24.39
CA SER A 44 -8.97 10.58 -23.80
C SER A 44 -8.67 9.46 -22.82
N CYS A 45 -8.66 9.79 -21.52
CA CYS A 45 -8.61 8.82 -20.45
C CYS A 45 -9.67 7.79 -20.80
N LEU A 46 -9.26 6.53 -20.99
CA LEU A 46 -10.20 5.47 -21.35
C LEU A 46 -11.43 5.62 -20.43
N PRO A 47 -12.65 5.73 -20.95
CA PRO A 47 -13.86 6.01 -20.16
C PRO A 47 -14.21 4.93 -19.11
N ASN A 48 -13.32 3.95 -18.90
CA ASN A 48 -13.59 2.71 -18.18
C ASN A 48 -12.54 2.34 -17.09
N SER A 49 -11.51 3.15 -16.82
CA SER A 49 -10.53 2.84 -15.76
C SER A 49 -10.98 3.37 -14.40
N VAL A 50 -12.16 2.95 -13.94
CA VAL A 50 -12.60 3.21 -12.56
C VAL A 50 -11.85 2.26 -11.64
N VAL A 51 -11.06 2.84 -10.74
CA VAL A 51 -10.44 2.16 -9.60
C VAL A 51 -11.36 2.35 -8.39
N THR A 52 -11.76 1.25 -7.76
CA THR A 52 -12.53 1.27 -6.52
C THR A 52 -11.56 1.01 -5.37
N LEU A 53 -11.39 1.98 -4.48
CA LEU A 53 -10.63 1.82 -3.25
C LEU A 53 -11.60 1.53 -2.12
N LYS A 54 -11.46 0.37 -1.47
CA LYS A 54 -12.18 0.05 -0.24
C LYS A 54 -11.23 0.13 0.94
N LEU A 55 -11.54 0.98 1.90
CA LEU A 55 -10.74 1.22 3.09
C LEU A 55 -11.21 0.32 4.22
N TYR A 56 -10.29 -0.46 4.81
CA TYR A 56 -10.60 -1.29 5.95
C TYR A 56 -9.58 -1.11 7.07
N LYS A 57 -10.09 -1.03 8.29
CA LYS A 57 -9.30 -1.00 9.52
C LYS A 57 -9.21 -2.40 10.11
N GLY A 58 -7.99 -2.86 10.36
CA GLY A 58 -7.72 -4.18 10.95
C GLY A 58 -6.86 -5.03 10.04
N PHE A 59 -6.76 -6.33 10.30
CA PHE A 59 -5.95 -7.23 9.50
C PHE A 59 -6.75 -7.85 8.35
N TYR A 60 -6.08 -8.11 7.21
CA TYR A 60 -6.72 -8.69 6.03
C TYR A 60 -7.43 -10.01 6.35
N HIS A 61 -6.78 -10.92 7.08
CA HIS A 61 -7.34 -12.23 7.44
C HIS A 61 -8.60 -12.15 8.31
N GLU A 62 -8.79 -11.08 9.08
CA GLU A 62 -10.01 -10.86 9.88
C GLU A 62 -11.16 -10.34 9.01
N LYS A 63 -10.85 -9.46 8.05
CA LYS A 63 -11.84 -8.80 7.22
C LYS A 63 -12.26 -9.62 6.02
N TYR A 64 -11.37 -10.47 5.52
CA TYR A 64 -11.53 -11.24 4.29
C TYR A 64 -12.89 -11.95 4.18
N ARG A 65 -13.33 -12.59 5.27
CA ARG A 65 -14.59 -13.35 5.32
C ARG A 65 -15.85 -12.50 5.14
N TYR A 66 -15.75 -11.19 5.34
CA TYR A 66 -16.85 -10.25 5.28
C TYR A 66 -16.79 -9.37 4.02
N MET A 67 -15.84 -9.62 3.11
CA MET A 67 -15.73 -8.84 1.87
C MET A 67 -16.65 -9.43 0.80
N ASP A 68 -17.47 -8.56 0.19
CA ASP A 68 -18.32 -8.96 -0.94
C ASP A 68 -17.52 -9.24 -2.22
N THR A 69 -16.30 -8.69 -2.32
CA THR A 69 -15.41 -8.87 -3.48
C THR A 69 -13.97 -9.12 -3.04
N HIS A 70 -13.28 -9.98 -3.78
CA HIS A 70 -11.85 -10.23 -3.59
C HIS A 70 -11.04 -9.09 -4.22
N PRO A 71 -10.09 -8.49 -3.49
CA PRO A 71 -9.28 -7.43 -4.07
C PRO A 71 -8.32 -7.98 -5.11
N GLN A 72 -8.04 -7.15 -6.11
CA GLN A 72 -7.06 -7.44 -7.15
C GLN A 72 -5.66 -6.96 -6.78
N LEU A 73 -5.56 -6.13 -5.75
CA LEU A 73 -4.32 -5.59 -5.20
C LEU A 73 -4.55 -5.22 -3.73
N VAL A 74 -3.62 -5.64 -2.87
CA VAL A 74 -3.55 -5.19 -1.48
C VAL A 74 -2.48 -4.11 -1.35
N ILE A 75 -2.80 -3.00 -0.69
CA ILE A 75 -1.81 -2.01 -0.28
C ILE A 75 -1.82 -1.90 1.24
N ALA A 76 -0.66 -2.14 1.83
CA ALA A 76 -0.44 -2.12 3.28
C ALA A 76 0.62 -1.08 3.64
N SER A 77 0.15 0.15 3.89
CA SER A 77 1.01 1.29 4.16
C SER A 77 1.54 1.26 5.60
N ASN A 78 2.87 1.34 5.77
CA ASN A 78 3.55 1.31 7.07
C ASN A 78 3.07 0.15 7.95
N ALA A 79 3.05 -1.04 7.34
CA ALA A 79 2.48 -2.23 7.94
C ALA A 79 3.20 -2.61 9.25
N GLY A 80 4.51 -2.35 9.35
CA GLY A 80 5.31 -2.76 10.51
C GLY A 80 5.27 -4.28 10.69
N ILE A 81 5.36 -5.04 9.60
CA ILE A 81 5.14 -6.50 9.57
C ILE A 81 5.97 -7.21 10.64
N THR A 82 7.26 -6.85 10.76
CA THR A 82 8.15 -7.48 11.74
C THR A 82 7.89 -7.02 13.17
N ALA A 83 7.36 -5.81 13.35
CA ALA A 83 7.02 -5.30 14.67
C ALA A 83 5.72 -5.91 15.23
N TYR A 84 4.85 -6.41 14.36
CA TYR A 84 3.52 -6.90 14.74
C TYR A 84 3.26 -8.30 14.16
N PRO A 85 3.55 -9.38 14.92
CA PRO A 85 3.33 -10.77 14.49
C PRO A 85 1.88 -11.09 14.09
N SER A 86 0.91 -10.28 14.52
CA SER A 86 -0.47 -10.37 14.06
C SER A 86 -0.65 -10.14 12.55
N TRP A 87 0.36 -9.64 11.84
CA TRP A 87 0.34 -9.60 10.38
C TRP A 87 0.54 -10.96 9.72
N LEU A 88 1.17 -11.93 10.37
CA LEU A 88 1.56 -13.20 9.74
C LEU A 88 0.39 -13.91 9.03
N PRO A 89 -0.80 -14.06 9.65
CA PRO A 89 -1.92 -14.71 8.98
C PRO A 89 -2.44 -13.91 7.77
N SER A 90 -2.27 -12.59 7.75
CA SER A 90 -2.58 -11.79 6.57
C SER A 90 -1.61 -12.06 5.42
N ILE A 91 -0.30 -12.17 5.71
CA ILE A 91 0.73 -12.43 4.70
C ILE A 91 0.54 -13.82 4.10
N GLU A 92 0.27 -14.82 4.95
CA GLU A 92 -0.06 -16.19 4.51
C GLU A 92 -1.28 -16.19 3.60
N LEU A 93 -2.39 -15.58 4.03
CA LEU A 93 -3.62 -15.54 3.24
C LEU A 93 -3.45 -14.81 1.90
N ILE A 94 -2.75 -13.66 1.87
CA ILE A 94 -2.48 -12.93 0.63
C ILE A 94 -1.68 -13.80 -0.35
N SER A 95 -0.67 -14.51 0.15
CA SER A 95 0.17 -15.42 -0.62
C SER A 95 -0.61 -16.64 -1.13
N GLU A 96 -1.43 -17.27 -0.30
CA GLU A 96 -2.30 -18.40 -0.66
C GLU A 96 -3.28 -18.01 -1.77
N MET A 97 -3.84 -16.81 -1.68
CA MET A 97 -4.76 -16.26 -2.67
C MET A 97 -4.08 -15.79 -3.95
N ASN A 98 -2.75 -15.72 -3.97
CA ASN A 98 -1.97 -15.21 -5.09
C ASN A 98 -2.40 -13.78 -5.51
N ILE A 99 -2.71 -12.93 -4.53
CA ILE A 99 -3.06 -11.53 -4.75
C ILE A 99 -1.78 -10.69 -4.66
N PRO A 100 -1.46 -9.86 -5.67
CA PRO A 100 -0.36 -8.92 -5.58
C PRO A 100 -0.52 -8.00 -4.37
N ALA A 101 0.54 -7.80 -3.59
CA ALA A 101 0.49 -6.88 -2.47
C ALA A 101 1.71 -5.97 -2.39
N ILE A 102 1.43 -4.71 -2.08
CA ILE A 102 2.40 -3.62 -1.97
C ILE A 102 2.45 -3.16 -0.53
N PHE A 103 3.66 -3.01 -0.04
CA PHE A 103 3.94 -2.61 1.32
C PHE A 103 4.76 -1.34 1.32
N THR A 104 4.60 -0.54 2.36
CA THR A 104 5.54 0.55 2.65
C THR A 104 6.01 0.49 4.10
N ASP A 105 7.17 1.07 4.35
CA ASP A 105 7.71 1.23 5.71
C ASP A 105 8.46 2.56 5.89
N TYR A 106 8.68 2.95 7.15
CA TYR A 106 9.20 4.28 7.52
C TYR A 106 10.68 4.47 7.20
N CYS A 107 11.46 3.39 7.25
CA CYS A 107 12.90 3.39 7.03
C CYS A 107 13.34 2.08 6.34
N GLU A 108 14.57 2.08 5.82
CA GLU A 108 15.11 0.95 5.06
C GLU A 108 15.24 -0.31 5.91
N GLU A 109 15.69 -0.17 7.17
CA GLU A 109 15.84 -1.27 8.13
C GLU A 109 14.50 -1.97 8.37
N ALA A 110 13.43 -1.21 8.62
CA ALA A 110 12.09 -1.76 8.83
C ALA A 110 11.59 -2.49 7.57
N ALA A 111 11.77 -1.90 6.39
CA ALA A 111 11.42 -2.54 5.13
C ALA A 111 12.22 -3.83 4.89
N PHE A 112 13.52 -3.84 5.21
CA PHE A 112 14.38 -5.01 5.09
C PHE A 112 13.93 -6.14 6.01
N LEU A 113 13.65 -5.84 7.27
CA LEU A 113 13.12 -6.81 8.23
C LEU A 113 11.76 -7.35 7.79
N ALA A 114 10.86 -6.48 7.29
CA ALA A 114 9.56 -6.87 6.78
C ALA A 114 9.68 -7.80 5.56
N ALA A 115 10.56 -7.47 4.61
CA ALA A 115 10.85 -8.30 3.45
C ALA A 115 11.37 -9.68 3.84
N ARG A 116 12.30 -9.75 4.80
CA ARG A 116 12.80 -11.00 5.37
C ARG A 116 11.68 -11.85 5.94
N CYS A 117 10.78 -11.24 6.71
CA CYS A 117 9.61 -11.90 7.28
C CYS A 117 8.69 -12.47 6.18
N ILE A 118 8.33 -11.65 5.18
CA ILE A 118 7.50 -12.07 4.04
C ILE A 118 8.16 -13.26 3.31
N CYS A 119 9.44 -13.17 2.98
CA CYS A 119 10.14 -14.23 2.27
C CYS A 119 10.18 -15.55 3.07
N THR A 120 10.35 -15.47 4.40
CA THR A 120 10.33 -16.65 5.28
C THR A 120 8.94 -17.28 5.35
N VAL A 121 7.89 -16.47 5.47
CA VAL A 121 6.50 -16.94 5.60
C VAL A 121 5.99 -17.53 4.29
N THR A 122 6.26 -16.86 3.17
CA THR A 122 5.73 -17.24 1.86
C THR A 122 6.61 -18.26 1.12
N GLY A 123 7.87 -18.41 1.54
CA GLY A 123 8.88 -19.20 0.82
C GLY A 123 9.23 -18.64 -0.56
N ARG A 124 8.86 -17.40 -0.86
CA ARG A 124 9.03 -16.75 -2.17
C ARG A 124 9.86 -15.47 -2.04
N PRO A 125 10.67 -15.10 -3.05
CA PRO A 125 11.29 -13.79 -3.09
C PRO A 125 10.22 -12.71 -3.33
N LEU A 126 10.56 -11.47 -2.98
CA LEU A 126 9.73 -10.31 -3.31
C LEU A 126 9.53 -10.17 -4.83
N SER A 127 8.32 -9.83 -5.26
CA SER A 127 8.01 -9.47 -6.65
C SER A 127 8.51 -8.07 -7.00
N ILE A 128 8.59 -7.17 -6.01
CA ILE A 128 9.15 -5.83 -6.12
C ILE A 128 10.21 -5.65 -5.04
N PRO A 129 11.48 -5.38 -5.42
CA PRO A 129 12.53 -5.17 -4.44
C PRO A 129 12.27 -3.90 -3.62
N ILE A 130 12.88 -3.84 -2.43
CA ILE A 130 12.86 -2.63 -1.62
C ILE A 130 13.49 -1.50 -2.42
N GLN A 131 12.73 -0.42 -2.56
CA GLN A 131 13.18 0.80 -3.20
C GLN A 131 12.56 2.01 -2.49
N VAL A 132 13.17 3.16 -2.70
CA VAL A 132 12.59 4.42 -2.27
C VAL A 132 11.23 4.61 -2.97
N ASN A 133 10.18 4.94 -2.20
CA ASN A 133 8.85 5.16 -2.76
C ASN A 133 8.88 6.30 -3.78
N PRO A 134 8.53 6.08 -5.06
CA PRO A 134 8.59 7.13 -6.08
C PRO A 134 7.43 8.14 -5.99
N PHE A 135 6.34 7.83 -5.29
CA PHE A 135 5.14 8.66 -5.19
C PHE A 135 5.23 9.73 -4.09
N ARG A 136 6.41 10.31 -3.90
CA ARG A 136 6.82 11.05 -2.71
C ARG A 136 5.97 12.29 -2.36
N GLN A 137 5.35 12.23 -1.19
CA GLN A 137 5.09 13.37 -0.29
C GLN A 137 5.49 12.97 1.14
N PRO A 138 6.78 12.79 1.46
CA PRO A 138 7.19 12.32 2.78
C PRO A 138 6.98 13.44 3.81
N MET A 139 6.09 13.20 4.77
CA MET A 139 6.09 13.93 6.02
C MET A 139 7.20 13.32 6.89
N VAL A 140 8.14 14.15 7.35
CA VAL A 140 9.14 13.73 8.35
C VAL A 140 8.37 13.25 9.58
N MET A 141 8.67 12.03 10.01
CA MET A 141 8.12 11.47 11.23
C MET A 141 9.20 11.59 12.30
N GLU A 142 8.98 12.44 13.30
CA GLU A 142 9.82 12.43 14.49
C GLU A 142 9.46 11.21 15.34
N ASP A 143 10.00 10.04 14.97
CA ASP A 143 9.91 8.84 15.79
C ASP A 143 11.10 8.80 16.75
N GLN A 144 10.82 9.01 18.04
CA GLN A 144 11.87 8.99 19.08
C GLN A 144 12.34 7.57 19.44
N ALA A 145 11.66 6.52 18.99
CA ALA A 145 12.06 5.14 19.28
C ALA A 145 13.21 4.67 18.38
N LEU A 146 13.34 5.25 17.19
CA LEU A 146 14.36 4.90 16.21
C LEU A 146 15.28 6.12 16.04
N TYR A 147 16.55 6.01 16.42
CA TYR A 147 17.57 7.05 16.18
C TYR A 147 17.98 7.14 14.68
N LEU A 148 17.02 6.98 13.77
CA LEU A 148 17.18 6.95 12.32
C LEU A 148 16.17 7.91 11.66
N PRO A 149 16.54 8.60 10.56
CA PRO A 149 15.59 9.41 9.81
C PRO A 149 14.39 8.58 9.33
N CYS A 150 13.19 8.92 9.80
CA CYS A 150 11.95 8.25 9.44
C CYS A 150 11.04 9.20 8.66
N TYR A 151 10.38 8.67 7.62
CA TYR A 151 9.42 9.42 6.82
C TYR A 151 8.16 8.59 6.58
N SER A 152 7.01 9.25 6.44
CA SER A 152 5.76 8.57 6.10
C SER A 152 5.88 7.84 4.74
N ASN A 153 5.67 6.52 4.72
CA ASN A 153 5.68 5.70 3.49
C ASN A 153 7.00 5.80 2.69
N CYS A 154 8.15 5.80 3.37
CA CYS A 154 9.46 6.11 2.78
C CYS A 154 9.94 5.07 1.75
N PHE A 155 9.82 3.78 2.09
CA PHE A 155 10.23 2.67 1.23
C PHE A 155 9.02 1.90 0.74
N ILE A 156 9.10 1.33 -0.46
CA ILE A 156 8.07 0.51 -1.10
C ILE A 156 8.67 -0.83 -1.55
N PHE A 157 7.91 -1.91 -1.39
CA PHE A 157 8.27 -3.27 -1.79
C PHE A 157 6.99 -4.10 -2.00
N GLY A 158 7.09 -5.29 -2.58
CA GLY A 158 5.90 -6.09 -2.91
C GLY A 158 6.13 -7.58 -2.98
N MET A 159 5.07 -8.34 -2.70
CA MET A 159 4.99 -9.79 -2.91
C MET A 159 4.25 -10.13 -4.21
#